data_AF-A0A9E4ZK60-F1
#
_entry.id   AF-A0A9E4ZK60-F1
#
_cell.length_a   1.000
_cell.length_b   1.000
_cell.length_c   1.000
_cell.angle_alpha   90.00
_cell.angle_beta   90.00
_cell.angle_gamma   90.00
#
_symmetry.space_group_name_H-M   'P 1'
#
loop_
_entity.id
_entity.type
_entity.pdbx_description
1 polymer ?
#
loop_
_entity_poly.entity_id
_entity_poly.type
_entity_poly.pdbx_seq_one_letter_code
_entity_poly.pdbx_strand_id
1 'polypeptide(L)'
;MTVKNILIVAIVALIVVAAGTMVLFAPGETEPTPGTIMPVQKVLTPDEAKSLAAELAGQIDGDAFAALKPGDENTPAFTAIHDRLNAFRSEHPDIVYIMTMRRTGDAIEQVVDADYGSFGAYAIGDGHFVPNPEAPYLAGFDEPYAEIYSTVYGYAPVRNAAGAGVGVVCIQPDSPIGQEQLEALAVEIAGQIDGDAFAALKPGDENTTAFNAIRDQLVSFRTENPGIYYIYTMRKTENATEYVVDADYGSDGGVAIGEGFTLTSLDTVLLRGFEGPTAEIYSVVCGYAPVKNATGAGLGMVAIEAANPVTGERLKALAVEAAREIDGAAMAALKPGDETAPAYTAIQDRLSAFRDANPGVLYVYTMRMTGNATEYVVDADYGNGYAPAIGYTYVPTEEDAAFLAGFEGPSAEPWFYVDEWGNETATVLSGYAPVRDASGAVVGLVGVDVGFVHES
;
A
#
# COMPACT_ATOMS: atom_id res chain seq x y z
N MET A 1 11.33 4.72 33.66
CA MET A 1 10.62 5.92 33.15
C MET A 1 11.68 6.75 32.46
N THR A 2 11.89 6.60 31.16
CA THR A 2 10.94 6.94 30.11
C THR A 2 10.72 5.78 29.13
N VAL A 3 9.46 5.55 28.78
CA VAL A 3 9.02 4.58 27.77
C VAL A 3 9.42 5.14 26.42
N LYS A 4 10.26 4.43 25.68
CA LYS A 4 10.57 4.69 24.27
C LYS A 4 10.43 3.36 23.51
N ASN A 5 9.26 2.76 23.65
CA ASN A 5 8.79 1.64 22.86
C ASN A 5 7.47 2.10 22.25
N ILE A 6 7.34 1.96 20.94
CA ILE A 6 6.20 1.40 20.19
C ILE A 6 6.52 1.68 18.70
N LEU A 7 6.43 0.65 17.85
CA LEU A 7 6.54 0.66 16.38
C LEU A 7 7.94 0.83 15.73
N ILE A 8 8.85 -0.15 15.89
CA ILE A 8 10.07 -0.32 15.03
C ILE A 8 9.86 -1.44 13.97
N VAL A 9 8.64 -1.91 13.80
CA VAL A 9 8.39 -3.27 13.30
C VAL A 9 8.09 -3.35 11.81
N ALA A 10 7.47 -2.33 11.25
CA ALA A 10 6.92 -2.37 9.90
C ALA A 10 7.84 -1.73 8.84
N ILE A 11 9.02 -1.27 9.25
CA ILE A 11 9.82 -0.30 8.48
C ILE A 11 10.80 -0.98 7.51
N VAL A 12 11.21 -2.22 7.78
CA VAL A 12 12.16 -2.94 6.91
C VAL A 12 11.51 -3.39 5.59
N ALA A 13 10.22 -3.72 5.60
CA ALA A 13 9.46 -4.05 4.38
C ALA A 13 9.25 -2.82 3.47
N LEU A 14 9.14 -1.62 4.06
CA LEU A 14 8.78 -0.42 3.29
C LEU A 14 9.99 0.36 2.76
N ILE A 15 11.15 0.35 3.44
CA ILE A 15 12.41 0.86 2.86
C ILE A 15 12.73 0.10 1.57
N VAL A 16 12.37 -1.19 1.53
CA VAL A 16 12.49 -2.07 0.37
C VAL A 16 11.49 -1.70 -0.74
N VAL A 17 10.22 -1.44 -0.42
CA VAL A 17 9.24 -0.93 -1.42
C VAL A 17 9.66 0.47 -1.93
N ALA A 18 10.29 1.28 -1.07
CA ALA A 18 10.87 2.57 -1.42
C ALA A 18 12.22 2.46 -2.18
N ALA A 19 12.78 1.27 -2.33
CA ALA A 19 13.92 0.95 -3.18
C ALA A 19 13.45 0.08 -4.35
N GLY A 20 12.52 0.61 -5.15
CA GLY A 20 11.90 -0.13 -6.24
C GLY A 20 12.90 -0.80 -7.19
N THR A 21 12.73 -2.10 -7.42
CA THR A 21 13.12 -2.78 -8.67
C THR A 21 12.23 -3.99 -8.99
N MET A 22 11.28 -3.82 -9.93
CA MET A 22 11.00 -4.69 -11.11
C MET A 22 9.53 -4.59 -11.58
N VAL A 23 9.30 -3.92 -12.72
CA VAL A 23 8.69 -4.51 -13.93
C VAL A 23 9.37 -3.85 -15.14
N LEU A 24 10.21 -4.60 -15.84
CA LEU A 24 10.57 -4.29 -17.23
C LEU A 24 9.34 -4.59 -18.10
N PHE A 25 8.66 -3.56 -18.59
CA PHE A 25 8.01 -3.71 -19.90
C PHE A 25 9.12 -3.88 -20.93
N ALA A 26 8.92 -4.79 -21.88
CA ALA A 26 9.84 -4.94 -22.99
C ALA A 26 10.06 -3.57 -23.64
N PRO A 27 11.32 -3.20 -24.01
CA PRO A 27 11.58 -1.91 -24.62
C PRO A 27 10.76 -1.78 -25.91
N GLY A 28 9.73 -0.92 -25.89
CA GLY A 28 8.90 -0.62 -27.06
C GLY A 28 7.38 -0.62 -26.86
N GLU A 29 6.84 -0.88 -25.66
CA GLU A 29 5.40 -0.72 -25.45
C GLU A 29 5.03 0.77 -25.30
N THR A 30 4.26 1.26 -26.27
CA THR A 30 3.60 2.57 -26.23
C THR A 30 2.50 2.59 -25.16
N GLU A 31 2.20 3.77 -24.62
CA GLU A 31 1.07 3.99 -23.69
C GLU A 31 -0.16 3.15 -24.05
N PRO A 32 -0.83 2.51 -23.07
CA PRO A 32 -2.01 1.71 -23.34
C PRO A 32 -3.09 2.57 -23.99
N THR A 33 -3.57 2.11 -25.15
CA THR A 33 -4.67 2.73 -25.89
C THR A 33 -5.87 2.94 -24.96
N PRO A 34 -6.52 4.13 -24.93
CA PRO A 34 -7.70 4.37 -24.13
C PRO A 34 -8.77 3.30 -24.38
N GLY A 35 -9.19 2.58 -23.32
CA GLY A 35 -10.17 1.49 -23.39
C GLY A 35 -9.58 0.07 -23.43
N THR A 36 -8.26 -0.09 -23.39
CA THR A 36 -7.65 -1.38 -23.04
C THR A 36 -7.86 -1.61 -21.55
N ILE A 37 -8.70 -2.58 -21.19
CA ILE A 37 -8.76 -3.11 -19.82
C ILE A 37 -7.35 -3.65 -19.55
N MET A 38 -6.54 -2.93 -18.77
CA MET A 38 -5.31 -3.51 -18.26
C MET A 38 -5.72 -4.81 -17.55
N PRO A 39 -5.05 -5.95 -17.81
CA PRO A 39 -5.33 -7.14 -17.04
C PRO A 39 -5.21 -6.73 -15.58
N VAL A 40 -6.30 -6.88 -14.82
CA VAL A 40 -6.30 -6.63 -13.38
C VAL A 40 -5.14 -7.46 -12.85
N GLN A 41 -4.08 -6.78 -12.40
CA GLN A 41 -2.94 -7.47 -11.81
C GLN A 41 -3.51 -8.35 -10.69
N LYS A 42 -3.21 -9.64 -10.74
CA LYS A 42 -3.84 -10.59 -9.82
C LYS A 42 -3.40 -10.21 -8.41
N VAL A 43 -4.35 -9.84 -7.58
CA VAL A 43 -4.06 -9.62 -6.16
C VAL A 43 -4.14 -10.95 -5.45
N LEU A 44 -3.04 -11.33 -4.81
CA LEU A 44 -2.98 -12.57 -4.05
C LEU A 44 -3.87 -12.46 -2.82
N THR A 45 -4.62 -13.52 -2.53
CA THR A 45 -5.23 -13.65 -1.20
C THR A 45 -4.18 -13.93 -0.13
N PRO A 46 -4.43 -13.61 1.16
CA PRO A 46 -3.54 -14.02 2.24
C PRO A 46 -3.25 -15.53 2.23
N ASP A 47 -4.24 -16.36 1.90
CA ASP A 47 -4.04 -17.81 1.78
C ASP A 47 -3.13 -18.20 0.60
N GLU A 48 -3.25 -17.50 -0.54
CA GLU A 48 -2.34 -17.68 -1.69
C GLU A 48 -0.91 -17.22 -1.34
N ALA A 49 -0.74 -16.05 -0.73
CA ALA A 49 0.57 -15.54 -0.30
C ALA A 49 1.23 -16.48 0.73
N LYS A 50 0.46 -16.94 1.72
CA LYS A 50 0.89 -17.95 2.69
C LYS A 50 1.34 -19.25 2.01
N SER A 51 0.59 -19.70 1.00
CA SER A 51 0.91 -20.92 0.25
C SER A 51 2.19 -20.78 -0.58
N LEU A 52 2.37 -19.65 -1.28
CA LEU A 52 3.58 -19.37 -2.05
C LEU A 52 4.82 -19.20 -1.17
N ALA A 53 4.69 -18.54 -0.02
CA ALA A 53 5.79 -18.44 0.94
C ALA A 53 6.21 -19.83 1.44
N ALA A 54 5.25 -20.71 1.75
CA ALA A 54 5.53 -22.08 2.17
C ALA A 54 6.18 -22.93 1.07
N GLU A 55 5.75 -22.74 -0.19
CA GLU A 55 6.37 -23.37 -1.35
C GLU A 55 7.83 -22.94 -1.49
N LEU A 56 8.11 -21.63 -1.47
CA LEU A 56 9.47 -21.11 -1.59
C LEU A 56 10.35 -21.55 -0.42
N ALA A 57 9.84 -21.51 0.80
CA ALA A 57 10.57 -21.98 1.99
C ALA A 57 11.01 -23.45 1.85
N GLY A 58 10.17 -24.30 1.25
CA GLY A 58 10.48 -25.70 0.98
C GLY A 58 11.55 -25.92 -0.11
N GLN A 59 11.89 -24.89 -0.86
CA GLN A 59 12.91 -24.92 -1.93
C GLN A 59 14.26 -24.37 -1.48
N ILE A 60 14.34 -23.79 -0.28
CA ILE A 60 15.58 -23.27 0.30
C ILE A 60 16.29 -24.40 1.07
N ASP A 61 17.60 -24.57 0.82
CA ASP A 61 18.44 -25.43 1.65
C ASP A 61 18.68 -24.74 3.01
N GLY A 62 17.90 -25.15 4.01
CA GLY A 62 17.97 -24.55 5.35
C GLY A 62 19.32 -24.74 6.06
N ASP A 63 20.05 -25.83 5.78
CA ASP A 63 21.37 -26.04 6.39
C ASP A 63 22.41 -25.10 5.76
N ALA A 64 22.35 -24.88 4.45
CA ALA A 64 23.16 -23.88 3.76
C ALA A 64 22.81 -22.45 4.24
N PHE A 65 21.52 -22.14 4.35
CA PHE A 65 21.03 -20.86 4.88
C PHE A 65 21.58 -20.55 6.28
N ALA A 66 21.48 -21.51 7.21
CA ALA A 66 21.95 -21.31 8.58
C ALA A 66 23.46 -21.15 8.70
N ALA A 67 24.23 -21.62 7.72
CA ALA A 67 25.69 -21.49 7.71
C ALA A 67 26.18 -20.10 7.27
N LEU A 68 25.34 -19.31 6.60
CA LEU A 68 25.70 -17.99 6.05
C LEU A 68 26.07 -16.99 7.15
N LYS A 69 27.09 -16.17 6.90
CA LYS A 69 27.57 -15.12 7.80
C LYS A 69 27.83 -13.83 7.02
N PRO A 70 27.86 -12.67 7.70
CA PRO A 70 28.29 -11.42 7.08
C PRO A 70 29.59 -11.60 6.30
N GLY A 71 29.61 -11.22 5.01
CA GLY A 71 30.73 -11.40 4.10
C GLY A 71 30.67 -12.64 3.19
N ASP A 72 29.65 -13.51 3.34
CA ASP A 72 29.46 -14.70 2.52
C ASP A 72 28.65 -14.45 1.22
N GLU A 73 28.40 -13.20 0.83
CA GLU A 73 27.54 -12.85 -0.31
C GLU A 73 28.10 -13.30 -1.67
N ASN A 74 29.39 -13.62 -1.72
CA ASN A 74 30.06 -14.17 -2.91
C ASN A 74 30.22 -15.70 -2.86
N THR A 75 29.63 -16.38 -1.88
CA THR A 75 29.74 -17.83 -1.73
C THR A 75 28.70 -18.57 -2.60
N PRO A 76 29.00 -19.80 -3.05
CA PRO A 76 28.04 -20.61 -3.79
C PRO A 76 26.72 -20.86 -3.03
N ALA A 77 26.78 -20.90 -1.69
CA ALA A 77 25.59 -21.08 -0.86
C ALA A 77 24.66 -19.87 -0.93
N PHE A 78 25.21 -18.65 -0.81
CA PHE A 78 24.44 -17.42 -0.96
C PHE A 78 23.87 -17.32 -2.37
N THR A 79 24.72 -17.47 -3.40
CA THR A 79 24.29 -17.39 -4.80
C THR A 79 23.17 -18.38 -5.11
N ALA A 80 23.24 -19.61 -4.61
CA ALA A 80 22.19 -20.61 -4.84
C ALA A 80 20.83 -20.21 -4.24
N ILE A 81 20.82 -19.65 -3.02
CA ILE A 81 19.58 -19.17 -2.38
C ILE A 81 19.07 -17.94 -3.12
N HIS A 82 19.93 -16.95 -3.36
CA HIS A 82 19.63 -15.72 -4.09
C HIS A 82 19.02 -15.99 -5.48
N ASP A 83 19.63 -16.88 -6.26
CA ASP A 83 19.14 -17.27 -7.58
C ASP A 83 17.80 -18.01 -7.48
N ARG A 84 17.56 -18.79 -6.42
CA ARG A 84 16.26 -19.43 -6.19
C ARG A 84 15.17 -18.41 -5.89
N LEU A 85 15.44 -17.42 -5.04
CA LEU A 85 14.48 -16.33 -4.75
C LEU A 85 14.10 -15.62 -6.07
N ASN A 86 15.10 -15.22 -6.86
CA ASN A 86 14.86 -14.54 -8.14
C ASN A 86 14.14 -15.40 -9.19
N ALA A 87 14.46 -16.69 -9.28
CA ALA A 87 13.75 -17.62 -10.14
C ALA A 87 12.28 -17.75 -9.72
N PHE A 88 12.01 -17.88 -8.42
CA PHE A 88 10.65 -17.93 -7.90
C PHE A 88 9.88 -16.63 -8.20
N ARG A 89 10.49 -15.46 -7.96
CA ARG A 89 9.89 -14.17 -8.32
C ARG A 89 9.56 -14.09 -9.82
N SER A 90 10.43 -14.60 -10.68
CA SER A 90 10.21 -14.64 -12.14
C SER A 90 9.07 -15.57 -12.56
N GLU A 91 8.81 -16.64 -11.79
CA GLU A 91 7.69 -17.57 -11.98
C GLU A 91 6.35 -16.98 -11.47
N HIS A 92 6.41 -15.97 -10.60
CA HIS A 92 5.28 -15.34 -9.91
C HIS A 92 5.31 -13.81 -10.06
N PRO A 93 4.86 -13.24 -11.21
CA PRO A 93 5.00 -11.82 -11.53
C PRO A 93 4.22 -10.86 -10.60
N ASP A 94 3.33 -11.40 -9.77
CA ASP A 94 2.60 -10.63 -8.76
C ASP A 94 3.46 -10.38 -7.49
N ILE A 95 4.52 -11.15 -7.28
CA ILE A 95 5.49 -10.97 -6.19
C ILE A 95 6.48 -9.89 -6.62
N VAL A 96 6.51 -8.78 -5.88
CA VAL A 96 7.42 -7.66 -6.14
C VAL A 96 8.73 -7.79 -5.38
N TYR A 97 8.69 -8.43 -4.21
CA TYR A 97 9.88 -8.56 -3.37
C TYR A 97 9.95 -9.89 -2.62
N ILE A 98 11.19 -10.36 -2.40
CA ILE A 98 11.49 -11.59 -1.66
C ILE A 98 12.76 -11.39 -0.83
N MET A 99 12.69 -11.73 0.45
CA MET A 99 13.84 -11.72 1.36
C MET A 99 13.80 -12.89 2.33
N THR A 100 14.93 -13.16 2.97
CA THR A 100 15.05 -14.13 4.05
C THR A 100 15.66 -13.49 5.29
N MET A 101 15.17 -13.89 6.46
CA MET A 101 15.51 -13.30 7.75
C MET A 101 15.80 -14.37 8.79
N ARG A 102 16.63 -14.05 9.79
CA ARG A 102 16.86 -14.92 10.96
C ARG A 102 16.85 -14.13 12.26
N ARG A 103 16.63 -14.84 13.37
CA ARG A 103 16.71 -14.24 14.72
C ARG A 103 18.17 -14.21 15.20
N THR A 104 18.57 -13.07 15.74
CA THR A 104 19.87 -12.84 16.39
C THR A 104 19.65 -12.26 17.79
N GLY A 105 19.50 -13.16 18.77
CA GLY A 105 19.13 -12.75 20.12
C GLY A 105 17.66 -12.31 20.18
N ASP A 106 17.42 -11.07 20.60
CA ASP A 106 16.11 -10.41 20.59
C ASP A 106 15.85 -9.64 19.28
N ALA A 107 16.79 -9.63 18.35
CA ALA A 107 16.69 -8.95 17.06
C ALA A 107 16.42 -9.91 15.90
N ILE A 108 16.10 -9.33 14.74
CA ILE A 108 16.04 -9.95 13.43
C ILE A 108 17.06 -9.27 12.53
N GLU A 109 17.72 -10.04 11.68
CA GLU A 109 18.58 -9.54 10.61
C GLU A 109 18.19 -10.15 9.25
N GLN A 110 18.50 -9.44 8.17
CA GLN A 110 18.39 -9.96 6.81
C GLN A 110 19.55 -10.91 6.50
N VAL A 111 19.28 -11.95 5.71
CA VAL A 111 20.27 -12.97 5.34
C VAL A 111 20.47 -13.01 3.83
N VAL A 112 19.44 -13.30 3.06
CA VAL A 112 19.49 -13.27 1.60
C VAL A 112 18.34 -12.43 1.09
N ASP A 113 18.70 -11.32 0.46
CA ASP A 113 17.84 -10.37 -0.21
C ASP A 113 17.84 -10.69 -1.71
N ALA A 114 16.68 -10.86 -2.35
CA ALA A 114 16.62 -11.18 -3.78
C ALA A 114 17.10 -10.03 -4.67
N ASP A 115 17.14 -8.81 -4.17
CA ASP A 115 17.64 -7.64 -4.87
C ASP A 115 19.10 -7.33 -4.56
N TYR A 116 19.79 -8.20 -3.80
CA TYR A 116 21.20 -8.02 -3.46
C TYR A 116 22.07 -7.73 -4.69
N GLY A 117 22.83 -6.63 -4.62
CA GLY A 117 23.58 -6.07 -5.75
C GLY A 117 22.88 -4.89 -6.43
N SER A 118 21.64 -4.61 -6.07
CA SER A 118 20.91 -3.38 -6.40
C SER A 118 21.05 -2.33 -5.30
N PHE A 119 20.71 -1.09 -5.61
CA PHE A 119 20.72 0.00 -4.65
C PHE A 119 19.66 -0.25 -3.54
N GLY A 120 20.05 -0.09 -2.27
CA GLY A 120 19.15 -0.28 -1.12
C GLY A 120 19.00 -1.72 -0.60
N ALA A 121 19.53 -2.72 -1.32
CA ALA A 121 19.46 -4.12 -0.90
C ALA A 121 20.46 -4.43 0.23
N TYR A 122 20.07 -5.30 1.16
CA TYR A 122 20.84 -5.59 2.37
C TYR A 122 21.86 -6.72 2.19
N ALA A 123 23.06 -6.54 2.74
CA ALA A 123 24.03 -7.62 2.88
C ALA A 123 23.65 -8.54 4.06
N ILE A 124 24.32 -9.69 4.18
CA ILE A 124 24.04 -10.64 5.26
C ILE A 124 24.36 -9.96 6.60
N GLY A 125 23.36 -9.90 7.49
CA GLY A 125 23.50 -9.31 8.83
C GLY A 125 23.17 -7.81 8.91
N ASP A 126 22.88 -7.17 7.78
CA ASP A 126 22.31 -5.82 7.78
C ASP A 126 20.78 -5.87 8.06
N GLY A 127 20.13 -4.70 8.08
CA GLY A 127 18.70 -4.60 8.38
C GLY A 127 18.35 -5.10 9.77
N HIS A 128 19.25 -4.90 10.74
CA HIS A 128 19.14 -5.42 12.09
C HIS A 128 18.16 -4.59 12.94
N PHE A 129 17.09 -5.20 13.46
CA PHE A 129 16.11 -4.51 14.32
C PHE A 129 15.50 -5.41 15.40
N VAL A 130 15.00 -4.79 16.47
CA VAL A 130 14.26 -5.48 17.55
C VAL A 130 12.76 -5.37 17.27
N PRO A 131 12.07 -6.47 16.94
CA PRO A 131 10.64 -6.42 16.63
C PRO A 131 9.80 -6.24 17.90
N ASN A 132 8.57 -5.74 17.74
CA ASN A 132 7.55 -5.82 18.80
C ASN A 132 7.28 -7.31 19.03
N PRO A 133 7.41 -7.82 20.27
CA PRO A 133 7.13 -9.22 20.55
C PRO A 133 5.70 -9.67 20.21
N GLU A 134 4.76 -8.73 20.08
CA GLU A 134 3.37 -9.00 19.69
C GLU A 134 3.11 -8.93 18.18
N ALA A 135 4.15 -8.69 17.36
CA ALA A 135 3.98 -8.52 15.93
C ALA A 135 3.53 -9.83 15.24
N PRO A 136 2.41 -9.83 14.50
CA PRO A 136 1.83 -11.06 13.96
C PRO A 136 2.74 -11.86 13.02
N TYR A 137 3.51 -11.18 12.16
CA TYR A 137 4.44 -11.82 11.23
C TYR A 137 5.52 -12.69 11.90
N LEU A 138 5.79 -12.50 13.20
CA LEU A 138 6.72 -13.35 13.94
C LEU A 138 6.28 -14.82 13.98
N ALA A 139 4.99 -15.11 13.76
CA ALA A 139 4.47 -16.46 13.55
C ALA A 139 5.12 -17.16 12.34
N GLY A 140 5.57 -16.38 11.33
CA GLY A 140 6.27 -16.86 10.14
C GLY A 140 7.57 -17.62 10.40
N PHE A 141 8.18 -17.45 11.57
CA PHE A 141 9.34 -18.23 12.00
C PHE A 141 8.99 -19.67 12.43
N ASP A 142 7.73 -19.92 12.77
CA ASP A 142 7.26 -21.19 13.32
C ASP A 142 6.32 -21.92 12.33
N GLU A 143 5.43 -21.18 11.67
CA GLU A 143 4.43 -21.68 10.73
C GLU A 143 4.10 -20.67 9.62
N PRO A 144 3.54 -21.12 8.47
CA PRO A 144 3.18 -20.19 7.41
C PRO A 144 2.10 -19.19 7.86
N TYR A 145 2.33 -17.91 7.56
CA TYR A 145 1.50 -16.79 7.97
C TYR A 145 1.36 -15.79 6.82
N ALA A 146 0.29 -15.00 6.80
CA ALA A 146 0.14 -13.91 5.87
C ALA A 146 -0.64 -12.77 6.51
N GLU A 147 -0.34 -11.56 6.07
CA GLU A 147 -1.02 -10.33 6.47
C GLU A 147 -1.06 -9.35 5.29
N ILE A 148 -1.87 -8.31 5.43
CA ILE A 148 -1.88 -7.18 4.50
C ILE A 148 -1.24 -6.01 5.21
N TYR A 149 -0.25 -5.41 4.57
CA TYR A 149 0.39 -4.21 5.05
C TYR A 149 0.03 -3.03 4.16
N SER A 150 -0.28 -1.87 4.77
CA SER A 150 -0.55 -0.64 4.04
C SER A 150 0.10 0.55 4.72
N THR A 151 0.55 1.52 3.93
CA THR A 151 1.09 2.81 4.40
C THR A 151 0.54 3.95 3.56
N VAL A 152 0.53 5.17 4.10
CA VAL A 152 0.17 6.38 3.36
C VAL A 152 1.40 7.24 3.13
N TYR A 153 1.52 7.83 1.95
CA TYR A 153 2.44 8.93 1.71
C TYR A 153 1.69 10.18 1.32
N GLY A 154 2.17 11.33 1.77
CA GLY A 154 1.78 12.65 1.30
C GLY A 154 2.87 13.26 0.45
N TYR A 155 2.47 13.86 -0.66
CA TYR A 155 3.36 14.48 -1.64
C TYR A 155 2.96 15.93 -1.89
N ALA A 156 3.94 16.81 -2.05
CA ALA A 156 3.69 18.16 -2.54
C ALA A 156 4.90 18.71 -3.33
N PRO A 157 4.65 19.51 -4.39
CA PRO A 157 5.71 19.98 -5.26
C PRO A 157 6.56 21.06 -4.58
N VAL A 158 7.88 20.88 -4.59
CA VAL A 158 8.85 21.93 -4.25
C VAL A 158 8.96 22.85 -5.45
N ARG A 159 8.66 24.15 -5.25
CA ARG A 159 8.68 25.14 -6.32
C ARG A 159 9.79 26.16 -6.13
N ASN A 160 10.46 26.51 -7.22
CA ASN A 160 11.44 27.60 -7.21
C ASN A 160 10.76 28.99 -7.24
N ALA A 161 11.54 30.07 -7.16
CA ALA A 161 10.98 31.43 -7.15
C ALA A 161 10.19 31.80 -8.42
N ALA A 162 10.42 31.09 -9.54
CA ALA A 162 9.66 31.25 -10.77
C ALA A 162 8.35 30.44 -10.80
N GLY A 163 8.04 29.67 -9.75
CA GLY A 163 6.86 28.81 -9.63
C GLY A 163 7.00 27.45 -10.32
N ALA A 164 8.15 27.13 -10.91
CA ALA A 164 8.39 25.85 -11.55
C ALA A 164 8.61 24.75 -10.50
N GLY A 165 7.99 23.58 -10.68
CA GLY A 165 8.24 22.40 -9.84
C GLY A 165 9.64 21.85 -10.12
N VAL A 166 10.48 21.82 -9.10
CA VAL A 166 11.88 21.36 -9.18
C VAL A 166 12.13 20.06 -8.42
N GLY A 167 11.16 19.63 -7.60
CA GLY A 167 11.18 18.40 -6.84
C GLY A 167 9.84 18.16 -6.15
N VAL A 168 9.81 17.18 -5.26
CA VAL A 168 8.65 16.82 -4.43
C VAL A 168 9.13 16.58 -3.00
N VAL A 169 8.37 17.03 -2.01
CA VAL A 169 8.49 16.54 -0.62
C VAL A 169 7.62 15.31 -0.47
N CYS A 170 8.15 14.30 0.19
CA CYS A 170 7.46 13.08 0.56
C CYS A 170 7.38 13.00 2.08
N ILE A 171 6.18 12.76 2.62
CA ILE A 171 5.91 12.56 4.06
C ILE A 171 5.26 11.20 4.25
N GLN A 172 5.76 10.43 5.21
CA GLN A 172 5.13 9.18 5.65
C GLN A 172 4.81 9.29 7.14
N PRO A 173 3.56 9.07 7.57
CA PRO A 173 3.20 9.05 8.98
C PRO A 173 3.46 7.68 9.64
N ASP A 174 3.69 7.66 10.97
CA ASP A 174 3.66 6.42 11.79
C ASP A 174 2.32 6.21 12.52
N SER A 175 1.46 7.22 12.45
CA SER A 175 0.19 7.30 13.15
C SER A 175 -0.92 7.52 12.13
N PRO A 176 -2.17 7.20 12.45
CA PRO A 176 -3.29 7.47 11.58
C PRO A 176 -3.44 8.98 11.33
N ILE A 177 -2.91 9.46 10.19
CA ILE A 177 -3.09 10.82 9.68
C ILE A 177 -3.98 10.70 8.44
N GLY A 178 -5.10 11.41 8.45
CA GLY A 178 -5.99 11.51 7.29
C GLY A 178 -5.29 12.16 6.10
N GLN A 179 -5.64 11.75 4.87
CA GLN A 179 -4.93 12.23 3.67
C GLN A 179 -5.00 13.74 3.47
N GLU A 180 -6.14 14.39 3.71
CA GLU A 180 -6.24 15.86 3.59
C GLU A 180 -5.29 16.58 4.56
N GLN A 181 -5.17 16.05 5.78
CA GLN A 181 -4.22 16.56 6.76
C GLN A 181 -2.78 16.30 6.31
N LEU A 182 -2.50 15.11 5.76
CA LEU A 182 -1.18 14.75 5.28
C LEU A 182 -0.76 15.57 4.05
N GLU A 183 -1.68 15.84 3.12
CA GLU A 183 -1.50 16.74 1.98
C GLU A 183 -1.28 18.18 2.45
N ALA A 184 -2.07 18.66 3.42
CA ALA A 184 -1.88 19.98 4.00
C ALA A 184 -0.49 20.12 4.66
N LEU A 185 -0.05 19.10 5.39
CA LEU A 185 1.29 19.05 5.96
C LEU A 185 2.37 19.02 4.88
N ALA A 186 2.18 18.25 3.81
CA ALA A 186 3.10 18.20 2.67
C ALA A 186 3.21 19.56 1.97
N VAL A 187 2.08 20.23 1.74
CA VAL A 187 2.02 21.59 1.17
C VAL A 187 2.73 22.59 2.07
N GLU A 188 2.52 22.50 3.38
CA GLU A 188 3.13 23.38 4.36
C GLU A 188 4.66 23.31 4.30
N ILE A 189 5.23 22.10 4.41
CA ILE A 189 6.70 21.95 4.38
C ILE A 189 7.28 22.24 2.99
N ALA A 190 6.62 21.83 1.90
CA ALA A 190 7.09 22.12 0.54
C ALA A 190 7.16 23.63 0.28
N GLY A 191 6.24 24.42 0.85
CA GLY A 191 6.25 25.88 0.80
C GLY A 191 7.34 26.56 1.63
N GLN A 192 7.96 25.84 2.58
CA GLN A 192 9.06 26.35 3.41
C GLN A 192 10.45 26.12 2.80
N ILE A 193 10.56 25.23 1.81
CA ILE A 193 11.82 24.88 1.16
C ILE A 193 12.20 25.95 0.13
N ASP A 194 13.45 26.40 0.17
CA ASP A 194 14.03 27.21 -0.90
C ASP A 194 14.25 26.34 -2.15
N GLY A 195 13.31 26.40 -3.09
CA GLY A 195 13.35 25.60 -4.30
C GLY A 195 14.53 25.90 -5.23
N ASP A 196 15.08 27.12 -5.23
CA ASP A 196 16.25 27.44 -6.04
C ASP A 196 17.52 26.82 -5.42
N ALA A 197 17.65 26.87 -4.09
CA ALA A 197 18.72 26.19 -3.37
C ALA A 197 18.63 24.66 -3.52
N PHE A 198 17.41 24.10 -3.41
CA PHE A 198 17.14 22.68 -3.63
C PHE A 198 17.56 22.23 -5.04
N ALA A 199 17.13 22.96 -6.08
CA ALA A 199 17.43 22.60 -7.47
C ALA A 199 18.94 22.62 -7.79
N ALA A 200 19.72 23.39 -7.04
CA ALA A 200 21.16 23.51 -7.23
C ALA A 200 21.97 22.33 -6.64
N LEU A 201 21.39 21.54 -5.74
CA LEU A 201 22.06 20.44 -5.05
C LEU A 201 22.50 19.32 -5.99
N LYS A 202 23.67 18.75 -5.75
CA LYS A 202 24.26 17.64 -6.52
C LYS A 202 24.83 16.57 -5.59
N PRO A 203 25.00 15.33 -6.07
CA PRO A 203 25.71 14.30 -5.32
C PRO A 203 27.05 14.82 -4.77
N GLY A 204 27.27 14.69 -3.47
CA GLY A 204 28.43 15.23 -2.76
C GLY A 204 28.21 16.57 -2.04
N ASP A 205 27.04 17.20 -2.20
CA ASP A 205 26.69 18.46 -1.53
C ASP A 205 26.09 18.30 -0.13
N GLU A 206 26.09 17.09 0.46
CA GLU A 206 25.40 16.76 1.72
C GLU A 206 25.99 17.48 2.96
N ASN A 207 27.15 18.11 2.80
CA ASN A 207 27.79 18.93 3.82
C ASN A 207 27.69 20.45 3.55
N THR A 208 27.00 20.86 2.49
CA THR A 208 26.84 22.28 2.14
C THR A 208 25.85 22.99 3.06
N THR A 209 25.94 24.31 3.14
CA THR A 209 24.97 25.12 3.90
C THR A 209 23.55 24.98 3.35
N ALA A 210 23.39 24.86 2.03
CA ALA A 210 22.08 24.70 1.40
C ALA A 210 21.43 23.36 1.79
N PHE A 211 22.17 22.25 1.70
CA PHE A 211 21.67 20.94 2.11
C PHE A 211 21.30 20.92 3.60
N ASN A 212 22.20 21.37 4.48
CA ASN A 212 21.94 21.37 5.92
C ASN A 212 20.73 22.25 6.28
N ALA A 213 20.55 23.40 5.62
CA ALA A 213 19.38 24.25 5.85
C ALA A 213 18.06 23.53 5.52
N ILE A 214 17.98 22.86 4.37
CA ILE A 214 16.78 22.10 3.98
C ILE A 214 16.58 20.91 4.92
N ARG A 215 17.63 20.14 5.22
CA ARG A 215 17.54 18.99 6.14
C ARG A 215 17.04 19.42 7.52
N ASP A 216 17.62 20.48 8.09
CA ASP A 216 17.27 20.97 9.42
C ASP A 216 15.82 21.51 9.46
N GLN A 217 15.30 22.04 8.34
CA GLN A 217 13.88 22.36 8.19
C GLN A 217 13.01 21.10 8.25
N LEU A 218 13.33 20.06 7.47
CA LEU A 218 12.58 18.80 7.48
C LEU A 218 12.57 18.17 8.89
N VAL A 219 13.72 18.16 9.57
CA VAL A 219 13.86 17.65 10.94
C VAL A 219 13.03 18.46 11.95
N SER A 220 13.03 19.80 11.86
CA SER A 220 12.20 20.64 12.71
C SER A 220 10.72 20.38 12.48
N PHE A 221 10.30 20.31 11.21
CA PHE A 221 8.91 20.06 10.84
C PHE A 221 8.42 18.71 11.38
N ARG A 222 9.22 17.65 11.27
CA ARG A 222 8.91 16.35 11.88
C ARG A 222 8.86 16.41 13.40
N THR A 223 9.73 17.18 14.04
CA THR A 223 9.71 17.36 15.51
C THR A 223 8.42 18.05 15.98
N GLU A 224 7.90 18.98 15.20
CA GLU A 224 6.64 19.69 15.47
C GLU A 224 5.40 18.84 15.16
N ASN A 225 5.54 17.84 14.29
CA ASN A 225 4.50 16.92 13.85
C ASN A 225 4.89 15.46 14.18
N PRO A 226 4.79 15.04 15.46
CA PRO A 226 5.35 13.76 15.93
C PRO A 226 4.70 12.50 15.32
N GLY A 227 3.58 12.64 14.61
CA GLY A 227 2.98 11.55 13.82
C GLY A 227 3.62 11.36 12.45
N ILE A 228 4.57 12.21 12.05
CA ILE A 228 5.39 12.04 10.84
C ILE A 228 6.60 11.17 11.20
N TYR A 229 6.72 10.06 10.48
CA TYR A 229 7.82 9.12 10.66
C TYR A 229 8.99 9.46 9.74
N TYR A 230 8.75 9.48 8.42
CA TYR A 230 9.72 9.86 7.41
C TYR A 230 9.35 11.15 6.72
N ILE A 231 10.37 11.94 6.42
CA ILE A 231 10.23 13.14 5.60
C ILE A 231 11.51 13.35 4.79
N TYR A 232 11.34 13.41 3.47
CA TYR A 232 12.45 13.53 2.53
C TYR A 232 11.99 14.24 1.25
N THR A 233 12.93 14.47 0.33
CA THR A 233 12.68 15.14 -0.94
C THR A 233 13.29 14.38 -2.10
N MET A 234 12.63 14.45 -3.25
CA MET A 234 13.06 13.79 -4.48
C MET A 234 12.99 14.72 -5.69
N ARG A 235 13.69 14.35 -6.77
CA ARG A 235 13.57 15.00 -8.08
C ARG A 235 13.50 14.00 -9.24
N LYS A 236 12.88 14.42 -10.34
CA LYS A 236 12.87 13.64 -11.60
C LYS A 236 14.23 13.72 -12.29
N THR A 237 14.69 12.59 -12.80
CA THR A 237 15.79 12.48 -13.77
C THR A 237 15.24 12.04 -15.13
N GLU A 238 16.10 11.74 -16.11
CA GLU A 238 15.64 11.33 -17.46
C GLU A 238 14.81 10.04 -17.43
N ASN A 239 15.12 9.07 -16.56
CA ASN A 239 14.47 7.75 -16.52
C ASN A 239 14.14 7.24 -15.11
N ALA A 240 14.31 8.05 -14.07
CA ALA A 240 14.13 7.65 -12.68
C ALA A 240 13.74 8.85 -11.81
N THR A 241 13.48 8.61 -10.53
CA THR A 241 13.55 9.66 -9.50
C THR A 241 14.80 9.44 -8.66
N GLU A 242 15.29 10.48 -8.00
CA GLU A 242 16.40 10.35 -7.05
C GLU A 242 16.11 11.13 -5.77
N TYR A 243 16.64 10.64 -4.66
CA TYR A 243 16.64 11.33 -3.39
C TYR A 243 17.55 12.55 -3.45
N VAL A 244 17.14 13.62 -2.76
CA VAL A 244 17.90 14.88 -2.72
C VAL A 244 18.20 15.29 -1.29
N VAL A 245 17.20 15.46 -0.43
CA VAL A 245 17.42 15.76 0.99
C VAL A 245 16.54 14.88 1.84
N ASP A 246 17.16 14.09 2.70
CA ASP A 246 16.52 13.23 3.68
C ASP A 246 16.79 13.76 5.09
N ALA A 247 15.74 13.90 5.89
CA ALA A 247 15.84 14.31 7.29
C ALA A 247 16.69 13.35 8.14
N ASP A 248 16.76 12.08 7.75
CA ASP A 248 17.52 11.03 8.43
C ASP A 248 18.95 10.86 7.89
N TYR A 249 19.37 11.69 6.92
CA TYR A 249 20.73 11.66 6.38
C TYR A 249 21.80 11.77 7.49
N GLY A 250 22.71 10.79 7.52
CA GLY A 250 23.73 10.63 8.55
C GLY A 250 23.38 9.62 9.66
N SER A 251 22.20 8.99 9.57
CA SER A 251 21.82 7.79 10.33
C SER A 251 21.92 6.54 9.46
N ASP A 252 21.73 5.35 10.07
CA ASP A 252 21.79 4.06 9.36
C ASP A 252 20.67 3.88 8.31
N GLY A 253 19.61 4.69 8.35
CA GLY A 253 18.50 4.66 7.39
C GLY A 253 18.43 5.87 6.45
N GLY A 254 19.42 6.77 6.49
CA GLY A 254 19.41 8.01 5.73
C GLY A 254 19.99 7.86 4.32
N VAL A 255 19.34 8.46 3.33
CA VAL A 255 19.76 8.39 1.91
C VAL A 255 20.49 9.64 1.42
N ALA A 256 21.49 9.45 0.55
CA ALA A 256 22.33 10.50 -0.01
C ALA A 256 21.74 11.14 -1.28
N ILE A 257 22.28 12.28 -1.72
CA ILE A 257 21.83 12.93 -2.96
C ILE A 257 22.19 12.04 -4.16
N GLY A 258 21.22 11.81 -5.05
CA GLY A 258 21.42 11.05 -6.28
C GLY A 258 21.25 9.55 -6.13
N GLU A 259 20.90 9.09 -4.92
CA GLU A 259 20.45 7.72 -4.72
C GLU A 259 19.13 7.51 -5.46
N GLY A 260 19.12 6.53 -6.37
CA GLY A 260 18.08 6.35 -7.36
C GLY A 260 16.87 5.58 -6.85
N PHE A 261 15.71 5.95 -7.37
CA PHE A 261 14.43 5.27 -7.18
C PHE A 261 13.88 4.88 -8.56
N THR A 262 13.68 3.59 -8.77
CA THR A 262 13.12 3.08 -10.04
C THR A 262 11.61 3.16 -9.99
N LEU A 263 11.02 3.93 -10.90
CA LEU A 263 9.58 4.07 -11.02
C LEU A 263 8.91 2.78 -11.53
N THR A 264 7.72 2.51 -11.04
CA THR A 264 6.83 1.43 -11.47
C THR A 264 5.51 1.98 -12.00
N SER A 265 4.64 1.11 -12.53
CA SER A 265 3.27 1.48 -12.90
C SER A 265 2.39 1.85 -11.70
N LEU A 266 2.85 1.61 -10.47
CA LEU A 266 2.12 1.96 -9.25
C LEU A 266 2.36 3.42 -8.86
N ASP A 267 3.55 3.98 -9.14
CA ASP A 267 3.99 5.31 -8.69
C ASP A 267 3.32 6.49 -9.42
N THR A 268 2.13 6.27 -9.99
CA THR A 268 1.36 7.30 -10.69
C THR A 268 0.99 8.46 -9.78
N VAL A 269 0.73 8.22 -8.49
CA VAL A 269 0.36 9.30 -7.56
C VAL A 269 1.61 10.05 -7.07
N LEU A 270 2.70 9.37 -6.73
CA LEU A 270 4.02 10.01 -6.56
C LEU A 270 4.37 10.91 -7.76
N LEU A 271 4.15 10.44 -8.99
CA LEU A 271 4.41 11.23 -10.21
C LEU A 271 3.51 12.46 -10.35
N ARG A 272 2.24 12.37 -9.93
CA ARG A 272 1.30 13.51 -9.82
C ARG A 272 1.70 14.47 -8.71
N GLY A 273 2.35 14.00 -7.65
CA GLY A 273 2.92 14.79 -6.55
C GLY A 273 3.90 15.89 -7.00
N PHE A 274 4.55 15.70 -8.15
CA PHE A 274 5.40 16.72 -8.77
C PHE A 274 4.60 17.87 -9.43
N GLU A 275 3.31 17.67 -9.70
CA GLU A 275 2.42 18.64 -10.34
C GLU A 275 1.56 19.37 -9.30
N GLY A 276 1.02 18.65 -8.33
CA GLY A 276 0.16 19.15 -7.26
C GLY A 276 0.23 18.27 -6.00
N PRO A 277 -0.33 18.72 -4.87
CA PRO A 277 -0.38 17.90 -3.67
C PRO A 277 -1.26 16.67 -3.88
N THR A 278 -0.82 15.54 -3.33
CA THR A 278 -1.52 14.25 -3.44
C THR A 278 -1.14 13.36 -2.27
N ALA A 279 -2.02 12.45 -1.87
CA ALA A 279 -1.65 11.32 -1.01
C ALA A 279 -1.87 9.96 -1.71
N GLU A 280 -1.04 8.98 -1.38
CA GLU A 280 -1.06 7.63 -1.96
C GLU A 280 -0.98 6.56 -0.87
N ILE A 281 -1.72 5.47 -1.05
CA ILE A 281 -1.62 4.29 -0.20
C ILE A 281 -0.85 3.22 -0.95
N TYR A 282 0.27 2.79 -0.38
CA TYR A 282 0.94 1.58 -0.84
C TYR A 282 0.44 0.43 0.00
N SER A 283 -0.06 -0.60 -0.66
CA SER A 283 -0.52 -1.82 -0.01
C SER A 283 0.18 -3.02 -0.62
N VAL A 284 0.56 -3.96 0.22
CA VAL A 284 1.16 -5.24 -0.17
C VAL A 284 0.54 -6.38 0.65
N VAL A 285 0.43 -7.55 0.03
CA VAL A 285 0.10 -8.79 0.72
C VAL A 285 1.41 -9.50 1.03
N CYS A 286 1.70 -9.69 2.31
CA CYS A 286 2.91 -10.32 2.79
C CYS A 286 2.64 -11.79 3.12
N GLY A 287 3.47 -12.68 2.58
CA GLY A 287 3.47 -14.11 2.93
C GLY A 287 4.77 -14.48 3.62
N TYR A 288 4.69 -15.21 4.73
CA TYR A 288 5.84 -15.64 5.52
C TYR A 288 5.82 -17.14 5.72
N ALA A 289 6.99 -17.77 5.68
CA ALA A 289 7.11 -19.18 6.01
C ALA A 289 8.49 -19.54 6.58
N PRO A 290 8.54 -20.55 7.48
CA PRO A 290 9.77 -20.92 8.16
C PRO A 290 10.74 -21.65 7.22
N VAL A 291 11.98 -21.18 7.15
CA VAL A 291 13.08 -21.91 6.53
C VAL A 291 13.58 -22.95 7.53
N LYS A 292 13.50 -24.23 7.15
CA LYS A 292 13.81 -25.37 8.02
C LYS A 292 15.01 -26.15 7.51
N ASN A 293 15.86 -26.65 8.41
CA ASN A 293 16.89 -27.62 8.04
C ASN A 293 16.29 -29.02 7.80
N ALA A 294 17.15 -29.95 7.39
CA ALA A 294 16.81 -31.36 7.22
C ALA A 294 16.23 -32.03 8.48
N THR A 295 16.42 -31.47 9.68
CA THR A 295 15.85 -31.99 10.94
C THR A 295 14.48 -31.41 11.27
N GLY A 296 14.00 -30.44 10.48
CA GLY A 296 12.73 -29.76 10.66
C GLY A 296 12.78 -28.58 11.64
N ALA A 297 13.96 -28.20 12.15
CA ALA A 297 14.12 -27.04 13.01
C ALA A 297 14.04 -25.74 12.17
N GLY A 298 13.25 -24.77 12.63
CA GLY A 298 13.18 -23.43 12.04
C GLY A 298 14.45 -22.63 12.33
N LEU A 299 15.04 -22.04 11.29
CA LEU A 299 16.32 -21.32 11.34
C LEU A 299 16.17 -19.85 11.00
N GLY A 300 15.05 -19.52 10.36
CA GLY A 300 14.70 -18.21 9.85
C GLY A 300 13.35 -18.30 9.15
N MET A 301 13.01 -17.27 8.40
CA MET A 301 11.84 -17.26 7.54
C MET A 301 12.17 -16.66 6.18
N VAL A 302 11.41 -17.05 5.17
CA VAL A 302 11.31 -16.31 3.92
C VAL A 302 10.07 -15.43 4.00
N ALA A 303 10.19 -14.21 3.46
CA ALA A 303 9.08 -13.29 3.26
C ALA A 303 8.93 -13.06 1.75
N ILE A 304 7.70 -13.09 1.26
CA ILE A 304 7.32 -12.61 -0.06
C ILE A 304 6.37 -11.44 0.10
N GLU A 305 6.48 -10.45 -0.78
CA GLU A 305 5.57 -9.31 -0.82
C GLU A 305 4.99 -9.22 -2.22
N ALA A 306 3.67 -9.23 -2.30
CA ALA A 306 2.93 -9.06 -3.55
C ALA A 306 2.22 -7.70 -3.54
N ALA A 307 2.34 -6.96 -4.64
CA ALA A 307 1.69 -5.66 -4.75
C ALA A 307 0.17 -5.81 -4.67
N ASN A 308 -0.48 -4.94 -3.89
CA ASN A 308 -1.93 -4.84 -3.80
C ASN A 308 -2.35 -3.48 -4.39
N PRO A 309 -2.33 -3.32 -5.74
CA PRO A 309 -2.56 -2.03 -6.37
C PRO A 309 -3.98 -1.51 -6.14
N VAL A 310 -4.14 -0.34 -5.54
CA VAL A 310 -5.46 0.28 -5.34
C VAL A 310 -5.69 1.31 -6.46
N THR A 311 -6.17 0.84 -7.61
CA THR A 311 -6.43 1.68 -8.79
C THR A 311 -7.91 1.84 -9.08
N GLY A 312 -8.29 2.95 -9.72
CA GLY A 312 -9.67 3.18 -10.15
C GLY A 312 -10.21 2.11 -11.10
N GLU A 313 -9.38 1.51 -11.96
CA GLU A 313 -9.81 0.42 -12.85
C GLU A 313 -10.07 -0.88 -12.08
N ARG A 314 -9.23 -1.20 -11.09
CA ARG A 314 -9.48 -2.34 -10.20
C ARG A 314 -10.78 -2.14 -9.42
N LEU A 315 -11.01 -0.93 -8.90
CA LEU A 315 -12.23 -0.61 -8.17
C LEU A 315 -13.49 -0.73 -9.01
N LYS A 316 -13.48 -0.21 -10.24
CA LYS A 316 -14.56 -0.42 -11.20
C LYS A 316 -14.81 -1.91 -11.45
N ALA A 317 -13.74 -2.71 -11.59
CA ALA A 317 -13.87 -4.15 -11.80
C ALA A 317 -14.48 -4.87 -10.59
N LEU A 318 -14.01 -4.56 -9.37
CA LEU A 318 -14.55 -5.10 -8.12
C LEU A 318 -16.02 -4.73 -7.93
N ALA A 319 -16.39 -3.46 -8.17
CA ALA A 319 -17.77 -3.02 -8.07
C ALA A 319 -18.66 -3.74 -9.11
N VAL A 320 -18.19 -3.93 -10.34
CA VAL A 320 -18.92 -4.70 -11.36
C VAL A 320 -19.11 -6.15 -10.96
N GLU A 321 -18.09 -6.77 -10.35
CA GLU A 321 -18.17 -8.14 -9.85
C GLU A 321 -19.21 -8.24 -8.73
N ALA A 322 -19.10 -7.40 -7.69
CA ALA A 322 -20.07 -7.35 -6.59
C ALA A 322 -21.51 -7.09 -7.08
N ALA A 323 -21.69 -6.18 -8.04
CA ALA A 323 -23.01 -5.86 -8.59
C ALA A 323 -23.68 -7.06 -9.26
N ARG A 324 -22.90 -7.96 -9.88
CA ARG A 324 -23.40 -9.17 -10.54
C ARG A 324 -23.87 -10.23 -9.57
N GLU A 325 -23.42 -10.18 -8.32
CA GLU A 325 -23.83 -11.13 -7.30
C GLU A 325 -25.19 -10.76 -6.67
N ILE A 326 -25.71 -9.56 -6.90
CA ILE A 326 -26.94 -9.06 -6.27
C ILE A 326 -28.17 -9.43 -7.11
N ASP A 327 -29.20 -9.99 -6.49
CA ASP A 327 -30.54 -10.03 -7.10
C ASP A 327 -31.16 -8.64 -7.01
N GLY A 328 -31.07 -7.88 -8.11
CA GLY A 328 -31.55 -6.50 -8.16
C GLY A 328 -33.05 -6.36 -7.89
N ALA A 329 -33.88 -7.35 -8.29
CA ALA A 329 -35.31 -7.29 -8.03
C ALA A 329 -35.61 -7.50 -6.53
N ALA A 330 -34.88 -8.41 -5.89
CA ALA A 330 -34.95 -8.61 -4.44
C ALA A 330 -34.48 -7.35 -3.68
N MET A 331 -33.34 -6.77 -4.06
CA MET A 331 -32.83 -5.52 -3.48
C MET A 331 -33.86 -4.38 -3.62
N ALA A 332 -34.44 -4.19 -4.80
CA ALA A 332 -35.42 -3.14 -5.06
C ALA A 332 -36.69 -3.28 -4.21
N ALA A 333 -37.04 -4.50 -3.80
CA ALA A 333 -38.25 -4.77 -3.01
C ALA A 333 -38.08 -4.49 -1.50
N LEU A 334 -36.84 -4.41 -1.00
CA LEU A 334 -36.54 -4.19 0.42
C LEU A 334 -37.00 -2.81 0.90
N LYS A 335 -37.49 -2.75 2.13
CA LYS A 335 -37.98 -1.52 2.79
C LYS A 335 -37.39 -1.39 4.18
N PRO A 336 -37.37 -0.17 4.76
CA PRO A 336 -37.02 0.03 6.16
C PRO A 336 -37.77 -0.95 7.07
N GLY A 337 -37.03 -1.72 7.88
CA GLY A 337 -37.56 -2.78 8.74
C GLY A 337 -37.44 -4.21 8.18
N ASP A 338 -36.98 -4.38 6.94
CA ASP A 338 -36.77 -5.69 6.31
C ASP A 338 -35.36 -6.28 6.55
N GLU A 339 -34.57 -5.72 7.48
CA GLU A 339 -33.17 -6.15 7.72
C GLU A 339 -33.05 -7.60 8.24
N THR A 340 -34.16 -8.20 8.71
CA THR A 340 -34.23 -9.62 9.08
C THR A 340 -34.90 -10.49 8.02
N ALA A 341 -35.28 -9.92 6.87
CA ALA A 341 -35.95 -10.66 5.81
C ALA A 341 -34.95 -11.59 5.10
N PRO A 342 -35.37 -12.78 4.63
CA PRO A 342 -34.49 -13.70 3.92
C PRO A 342 -33.79 -13.08 2.70
N ALA A 343 -34.44 -12.14 2.02
CA ALA A 343 -33.87 -11.42 0.89
C ALA A 343 -32.70 -10.49 1.30
N TYR A 344 -32.82 -9.83 2.46
CA TYR A 344 -31.75 -8.99 3.00
C TYR A 344 -30.54 -9.85 3.36
N THR A 345 -30.75 -10.88 4.18
CA THR A 345 -29.67 -11.79 4.60
C THR A 345 -28.98 -12.44 3.42
N ALA A 346 -29.72 -12.86 2.39
CA ALA A 346 -29.13 -13.46 1.20
C ALA A 346 -28.24 -12.48 0.40
N ILE A 347 -28.57 -11.18 0.37
CA ILE A 347 -27.71 -10.17 -0.26
C ILE A 347 -26.51 -9.88 0.65
N GLN A 348 -26.73 -9.68 1.94
CA GLN A 348 -25.67 -9.44 2.93
C GLN A 348 -24.61 -10.53 2.91
N ASP A 349 -25.02 -11.81 2.93
CA ASP A 349 -24.11 -12.96 2.89
C ASP A 349 -23.23 -12.95 1.64
N ARG A 350 -23.77 -12.53 0.49
CA ARG A 350 -23.00 -12.40 -0.76
C ARG A 350 -22.01 -11.25 -0.68
N LEU A 351 -22.41 -10.08 -0.20
CA LEU A 351 -21.50 -8.94 -0.05
C LEU A 351 -20.37 -9.24 0.94
N SER A 352 -20.67 -9.90 2.06
CA SER A 352 -19.65 -10.35 3.03
C SER A 352 -18.70 -11.37 2.41
N ALA A 353 -19.22 -12.39 1.71
CA ALA A 353 -18.38 -13.37 1.03
C ALA A 353 -17.50 -12.74 -0.05
N PHE A 354 -18.03 -11.77 -0.81
CA PHE A 354 -17.28 -11.00 -1.78
C PHE A 354 -16.16 -10.21 -1.11
N ARG A 355 -16.44 -9.46 -0.04
CA ARG A 355 -15.42 -8.71 0.71
C ARG A 355 -14.31 -9.65 1.21
N ASP A 356 -14.68 -10.74 1.86
CA ASP A 356 -13.73 -11.68 2.46
C ASP A 356 -12.86 -12.38 1.40
N ALA A 357 -13.38 -12.52 0.16
CA ALA A 357 -12.64 -13.07 -0.98
C ALA A 357 -11.72 -12.05 -1.68
N ASN A 358 -11.86 -10.76 -1.40
CA ASN A 358 -11.16 -9.67 -2.09
C ASN A 358 -10.27 -8.87 -1.11
N PRO A 359 -8.99 -9.25 -0.97
CA PRO A 359 -8.03 -8.59 -0.08
C PRO A 359 -7.96 -7.08 -0.31
N GLY A 360 -8.04 -6.32 0.79
CA GLY A 360 -8.02 -4.86 0.79
C GLY A 360 -9.40 -4.20 0.68
N VAL A 361 -10.47 -4.95 0.34
CA VAL A 361 -11.84 -4.42 0.42
C VAL A 361 -12.26 -4.31 1.89
N LEU A 362 -12.60 -3.10 2.31
CA LEU A 362 -13.05 -2.78 3.66
C LEU A 362 -14.58 -2.86 3.77
N TYR A 363 -15.27 -2.13 2.92
CA TYR A 363 -16.72 -1.99 2.98
C TYR A 363 -17.35 -2.34 1.64
N VAL A 364 -18.50 -3.01 1.71
CA VAL A 364 -19.32 -3.34 0.54
C VAL A 364 -20.77 -3.10 0.89
N TYR A 365 -21.41 -2.18 0.17
CA TYR A 365 -22.75 -1.72 0.48
C TYR A 365 -23.53 -1.44 -0.79
N THR A 366 -24.84 -1.33 -0.65
CA THR A 366 -25.74 -1.04 -1.76
C THR A 366 -26.62 0.15 -1.43
N MET A 367 -26.89 0.97 -2.44
CA MET A 367 -27.75 2.15 -2.29
C MET A 367 -28.69 2.28 -3.49
N ARG A 368 -29.77 3.05 -3.32
CA ARG A 368 -30.69 3.37 -4.42
C ARG A 368 -31.10 4.83 -4.42
N MET A 369 -31.45 5.36 -5.59
CA MET A 369 -31.96 6.72 -5.73
C MET A 369 -33.34 6.86 -5.07
N THR A 370 -33.51 7.94 -4.30
CA THR A 370 -34.78 8.34 -3.68
C THR A 370 -34.96 9.86 -3.84
N GLY A 371 -35.62 10.24 -4.95
CA GLY A 371 -35.74 11.65 -5.34
C GLY A 371 -34.39 12.27 -5.72
N ASN A 372 -33.97 13.30 -5.00
CA ASN A 372 -32.65 13.96 -5.13
C ASN A 372 -31.60 13.43 -4.13
N ALA A 373 -31.92 12.36 -3.42
CA ALA A 373 -31.05 11.72 -2.46
C ALA A 373 -30.83 10.25 -2.87
N THR A 374 -30.00 9.57 -2.09
CA THR A 374 -29.81 8.14 -2.11
C THR A 374 -30.11 7.57 -0.74
N GLU A 375 -30.44 6.29 -0.67
CA GLU A 375 -30.57 5.58 0.61
C GLU A 375 -29.81 4.26 0.58
N TYR A 376 -29.18 3.92 1.71
CA TYR A 376 -28.60 2.61 1.93
C TYR A 376 -29.69 1.53 1.97
N VAL A 377 -29.35 0.36 1.41
CA VAL A 377 -30.28 -0.77 1.32
C VAL A 377 -29.69 -2.01 1.99
N VAL A 378 -28.50 -2.45 1.64
CA VAL A 378 -27.84 -3.60 2.28
C VAL A 378 -26.37 -3.30 2.45
N ASP A 379 -25.86 -3.55 3.64
CA ASP A 379 -24.46 -3.40 4.02
C ASP A 379 -23.91 -4.75 4.50
N ALA A 380 -22.71 -5.12 4.06
CA ALA A 380 -22.06 -6.38 4.45
C ALA A 380 -21.90 -6.50 5.98
N ASP A 381 -21.64 -5.39 6.67
CA ASP A 381 -21.35 -5.31 8.10
C ASP A 381 -22.57 -4.97 8.97
N TYR A 382 -23.77 -4.99 8.39
CA TYR A 382 -25.00 -4.76 9.15
C TYR A 382 -25.12 -5.73 10.34
N GLY A 383 -25.29 -5.17 11.54
CA GLY A 383 -25.32 -5.90 12.80
C GLY A 383 -24.06 -5.73 13.67
N ASN A 384 -22.97 -5.19 13.13
CA ASN A 384 -21.73 -4.90 13.89
C ASN A 384 -21.77 -3.56 14.67
N GLY A 385 -22.89 -2.83 14.62
CA GLY A 385 -23.17 -1.67 15.47
C GLY A 385 -23.05 -0.30 14.78
N TYR A 386 -22.41 -0.23 13.61
CA TYR A 386 -22.18 1.04 12.89
C TYR A 386 -22.79 1.07 11.49
N ALA A 387 -22.91 -0.05 10.79
CA ALA A 387 -23.45 -0.12 9.43
C ALA A 387 -24.92 0.41 9.35
N PRO A 388 -25.26 1.17 8.28
CA PRO A 388 -26.57 1.81 8.13
C PRO A 388 -27.71 0.80 7.96
N ALA A 389 -28.87 1.13 8.53
CA ALA A 389 -30.13 0.42 8.26
C ALA A 389 -30.73 0.83 6.92
N ILE A 390 -31.70 0.05 6.42
CA ILE A 390 -32.40 0.38 5.16
C ILE A 390 -33.08 1.74 5.31
N GLY A 391 -32.87 2.62 4.34
CA GLY A 391 -33.49 3.95 4.31
C GLY A 391 -32.66 5.05 4.99
N TYR A 392 -31.45 4.74 5.48
CA TYR A 392 -30.50 5.79 5.86
C TYR A 392 -30.14 6.61 4.62
N THR A 393 -30.47 7.91 4.61
CA THR A 393 -30.35 8.74 3.41
C THR A 393 -29.03 9.49 3.34
N TYR A 394 -28.41 9.50 2.16
CA TYR A 394 -27.29 10.36 1.79
C TYR A 394 -27.74 11.31 0.67
N VAL A 395 -27.41 12.60 0.75
CA VAL A 395 -27.77 13.61 -0.27
C VAL A 395 -26.50 13.97 -1.04
N PRO A 396 -26.31 13.44 -2.26
CA PRO A 396 -25.11 13.74 -3.04
C PRO A 396 -25.04 15.21 -3.44
N THR A 397 -23.82 15.71 -3.52
CA THR A 397 -23.43 17.04 -3.98
C THR A 397 -22.79 16.98 -5.37
N GLU A 398 -22.30 18.11 -5.88
CA GLU A 398 -21.55 18.14 -7.13
C GLU A 398 -20.17 17.46 -7.01
N GLU A 399 -19.66 17.29 -5.79
CA GLU A 399 -18.38 16.63 -5.52
C GLU A 399 -18.49 15.10 -5.64
N ASP A 400 -19.70 14.55 -5.50
CA ASP A 400 -20.02 13.12 -5.62
C ASP A 400 -20.18 12.65 -7.08
N ALA A 401 -19.41 13.23 -8.00
CA ALA A 401 -19.57 13.00 -9.43
C ALA A 401 -19.31 11.53 -9.82
N ALA A 402 -18.30 10.89 -9.22
CA ALA A 402 -18.00 9.49 -9.48
C ALA A 402 -19.03 8.55 -8.86
N PHE A 403 -19.44 8.78 -7.61
CA PHE A 403 -20.58 8.10 -6.99
C PHE A 403 -21.86 8.15 -7.85
N LEU A 404 -22.26 9.34 -8.31
CA LEU A 404 -23.44 9.53 -9.16
C LEU A 404 -23.31 8.82 -10.52
N ALA A 405 -22.12 8.87 -11.14
CA ALA A 405 -21.84 8.14 -12.37
C ALA A 405 -21.99 6.61 -12.20
N GLY A 406 -21.81 6.10 -10.98
CA GLY A 406 -21.97 4.70 -10.58
C GLY A 406 -23.38 4.14 -10.84
N PHE A 407 -24.40 4.99 -10.87
CA PHE A 407 -25.75 4.59 -11.25
C PHE A 407 -25.93 4.41 -12.75
N GLU A 408 -25.05 4.95 -13.59
CA GLU A 408 -25.13 4.82 -15.05
C GLU A 408 -24.23 3.69 -15.56
N GLY A 409 -23.01 3.62 -15.03
CA GLY A 409 -21.99 2.64 -15.39
C GLY A 409 -20.89 2.57 -14.33
N PRO A 410 -19.88 1.69 -14.52
CA PRO A 410 -18.79 1.57 -13.58
C PRO A 410 -18.00 2.87 -13.44
N SER A 411 -17.79 3.32 -12.22
CA SER A 411 -17.03 4.51 -11.87
C SER A 411 -16.16 4.23 -10.64
N ALA A 412 -15.21 5.12 -10.38
CA ALA A 412 -14.40 5.08 -9.17
C ALA A 412 -14.02 6.50 -8.79
N GLU A 413 -13.87 6.74 -7.50
CA GLU A 413 -13.32 7.99 -7.01
C GLU A 413 -11.90 8.20 -7.57
N PRO A 414 -11.54 9.44 -7.96
CA PRO A 414 -10.25 9.73 -8.57
C PRO A 414 -9.10 9.82 -7.55
N TRP A 415 -9.43 9.93 -6.27
CA TRP A 415 -8.51 10.03 -5.15
C TRP A 415 -9.14 9.39 -3.92
N PHE A 416 -8.29 8.92 -3.01
CA PHE A 416 -8.73 8.40 -1.72
C PHE A 416 -9.31 9.54 -0.88
N TYR A 417 -10.23 9.19 0.01
CA TYR A 417 -10.80 10.12 0.96
C TYR A 417 -10.87 9.49 2.35
N VAL A 418 -11.01 10.32 3.37
CA VAL A 418 -11.24 9.86 4.74
C VAL A 418 -12.74 9.68 4.91
N ASP A 419 -13.13 8.46 5.30
CA ASP A 419 -14.50 8.19 5.70
C ASP A 419 -14.55 8.00 7.22
N GLU A 420 -15.52 8.66 7.84
CA GLU A 420 -15.79 8.55 9.27
C GLU A 420 -17.16 7.91 9.42
N TRP A 421 -17.16 6.62 9.75
CA TRP A 421 -18.39 5.88 9.92
C TRP A 421 -18.48 5.30 11.34
N GLY A 422 -19.42 5.83 12.12
CA GLY A 422 -19.58 5.44 13.52
C GLY A 422 -18.43 5.95 14.40
N ASN A 423 -17.62 5.01 14.92
CA ASN A 423 -16.42 5.31 15.72
C ASN A 423 -15.12 4.91 14.98
N GLU A 424 -15.22 4.53 13.70
CA GLU A 424 -14.08 4.15 12.88
C GLU A 424 -13.77 5.28 11.90
N THR A 425 -12.49 5.58 11.77
CA THR A 425 -11.96 6.40 10.69
C THR A 425 -11.28 5.44 9.73
N ALA A 426 -11.60 5.53 8.44
CA ALA A 426 -10.94 4.77 7.39
C ALA A 426 -10.43 5.72 6.31
N THR A 427 -9.39 5.30 5.59
CA THR A 427 -9.05 5.94 4.33
C THR A 427 -9.37 4.97 3.21
N VAL A 428 -10.26 5.39 2.32
CA VAL A 428 -10.88 4.53 1.30
C VAL A 428 -10.79 5.15 -0.08
N LEU A 429 -10.67 4.30 -1.10
CA LEU A 429 -10.93 4.63 -2.49
C LEU A 429 -12.11 3.78 -2.93
N SER A 430 -13.16 4.44 -3.41
CA SER A 430 -14.42 3.78 -3.68
C SER A 430 -14.63 3.50 -5.16
N GLY A 431 -15.11 2.30 -5.46
CA GLY A 431 -15.60 1.87 -6.75
C GLY A 431 -17.11 1.70 -6.73
N TYR A 432 -17.77 2.08 -7.82
CA TYR A 432 -19.22 1.98 -7.93
C TYR A 432 -19.63 1.28 -9.22
N ALA A 433 -20.72 0.52 -9.14
CA ALA A 433 -21.33 -0.07 -10.32
C ALA A 433 -22.86 -0.19 -10.16
N PRO A 434 -23.62 -0.11 -11.27
CA PRO A 434 -25.07 -0.15 -11.20
C PRO A 434 -25.57 -1.57 -10.93
N VAL A 435 -26.45 -1.71 -9.95
CA VAL A 435 -27.23 -2.94 -9.74
C VAL A 435 -28.41 -2.92 -10.70
N ARG A 436 -28.55 -3.99 -11.48
CA ARG A 436 -29.59 -4.11 -12.51
C ARG A 436 -30.55 -5.25 -12.20
N ASP A 437 -31.82 -5.04 -12.53
CA ASP A 437 -32.79 -6.13 -12.54
C ASP A 437 -32.65 -7.00 -13.80
N ALA A 438 -33.46 -8.06 -13.89
CA ALA A 438 -33.45 -8.99 -15.02
C ALA A 438 -33.82 -8.35 -16.37
N SER A 439 -34.41 -7.14 -16.38
CA SER A 439 -34.70 -6.37 -17.60
C SER A 439 -33.53 -5.50 -18.04
N GLY A 440 -32.49 -5.39 -17.21
CA GLY A 440 -31.34 -4.51 -17.41
C GLY A 440 -31.55 -3.09 -16.88
N ALA A 441 -32.70 -2.81 -16.25
CA ALA A 441 -32.97 -1.52 -15.63
C ALA A 441 -32.13 -1.35 -14.36
N VAL A 442 -31.57 -0.16 -14.15
CA VAL A 442 -30.83 0.17 -12.93
C VAL A 442 -31.83 0.34 -11.79
N VAL A 443 -31.60 -0.41 -10.71
CA VAL A 443 -32.44 -0.39 -9.50
C VAL A 443 -31.67 0.07 -8.26
N GLY A 444 -30.36 0.24 -8.38
CA GLY A 444 -29.48 0.73 -7.33
C GLY A 444 -28.03 0.79 -7.81
N LEU A 445 -27.11 0.97 -6.87
CA LEU A 445 -25.67 0.77 -7.04
C LEU A 445 -25.12 -0.17 -5.96
N VAL A 446 -23.94 -0.71 -6.23
CA VAL A 446 -23.04 -1.25 -5.20
C VAL A 446 -21.84 -0.32 -5.07
N GLY A 447 -21.46 0.00 -3.83
CA GLY A 447 -20.19 0.64 -3.49
C GLY A 447 -19.23 -0.40 -2.92
N VAL A 448 -17.98 -0.32 -3.34
CA VAL A 448 -16.87 -1.14 -2.85
C VAL A 448 -15.74 -0.22 -2.45
N ASP A 449 -15.38 -0.25 -1.18
CA ASP A 449 -14.33 0.60 -0.62
C ASP A 449 -13.08 -0.24 -0.38
N VAL A 450 -11.96 0.19 -0.94
CA VAL A 450 -10.63 -0.41 -0.72
C VAL A 450 -9.76 0.57 0.04
N GLY A 451 -9.01 0.09 1.04
CA GLY A 451 -8.13 0.96 1.83
C GLY A 451 -7.73 0.32 3.14
N PHE A 452 -7.66 1.13 4.20
CA PHE A 452 -7.41 0.64 5.56
C PHE A 452 -8.18 1.45 6.60
N VAL A 453 -8.47 0.80 7.72
CA VAL A 453 -9.05 1.42 8.91
C VAL A 453 -7.91 1.94 9.77
N HIS A 454 -8.04 3.17 10.24
CA HIS A 454 -7.09 3.78 11.18
C HIS A 454 -7.26 3.10 12.54
N GLU A 455 -6.22 2.44 13.06
CA GLU A 455 -6.25 1.88 14.41
C GLU A 455 -6.44 2.99 15.45
N SER A 456 -7.43 2.82 16.34
CA SER A 456 -7.77 3.76 17.41
C SER A 456 -6.85 3.70 18.63
#